data_AF-A0A1I7ZDT2-F1
#
_entry.id   AF-A0A1I7ZDT2-F1
#
_cell.length_a   1.000
_cell.length_b   1.000
_cell.length_c   1.000
_cell.angle_alpha   90.00
_cell.angle_beta   90.00
_cell.angle_gamma   90.00
#
_symmetry.space_group_name_H-M   'P 1'
#
loop_
_entity.id
_entity.type
_entity.pdbx_description
1 polymer ?
#
loop_
_entity_poly.entity_id
_entity_poly.type
_entity_poly.pdbx_seq_one_letter_code
_entity_poly.pdbx_strand_id
1 'polypeptide(L)'
;MIGPLLLSTVLLSSVSAATLEQPGPKLVDEASRWSQCKAQNESIYDFQVETLDGQFTDLSQFKGQVLLVINVATFCGLSLSSLA
;
A
#
# COMPACT_ATOMS: atom_id res chain seq x y z
N MET A 1 -18.08 36.36 53.06
CA MET A 1 -19.00 35.34 52.50
C MET A 1 -18.69 35.19 51.02
N ILE A 2 -17.76 34.30 50.67
CA ILE A 2 -17.43 33.93 49.28
C ILE A 2 -17.59 32.41 49.26
N GLY A 3 -18.68 31.94 48.64
CA GLY A 3 -19.15 30.56 48.73
C GLY A 3 -18.34 29.60 47.86
N PRO A 4 -18.00 28.40 48.37
CA PRO A 4 -17.39 27.33 47.58
C PRO A 4 -18.48 26.43 47.01
N LEU A 5 -18.82 26.58 45.74
CA LEU A 5 -19.59 25.59 44.99
C LEU A 5 -19.08 25.59 43.56
N LEU A 6 -18.46 24.49 43.16
CA LEU A 6 -18.73 23.73 41.93
C LEU A 6 -17.66 22.63 41.84
N LEU A 7 -17.77 21.69 42.76
CA LEU A 7 -17.33 20.33 42.52
C LEU A 7 -18.28 19.70 41.50
N SER A 8 -17.73 18.85 40.63
CA SER A 8 -18.37 17.83 39.78
C SER A 8 -18.55 18.11 38.29
N THR A 9 -17.70 17.38 37.54
CA THR A 9 -18.04 16.56 36.38
C THR A 9 -18.53 17.24 35.11
N VAL A 10 -17.59 17.55 34.23
CA VAL A 10 -17.75 17.19 32.81
C VAL A 10 -16.48 16.45 32.39
N LEU A 11 -16.53 15.14 32.64
CA LEU A 11 -15.68 14.15 32.01
C LEU A 11 -15.98 14.09 30.51
N LEU A 12 -14.92 13.88 29.72
CA LEU A 12 -14.91 13.15 28.45
C LEU A 12 -15.91 13.60 27.38
N SER A 13 -15.45 14.48 26.52
CA SER A 13 -15.54 14.22 25.08
C SER A 13 -14.42 14.97 24.38
N SER A 14 -13.21 14.42 24.46
CA SER A 14 -12.21 14.68 23.43
C SER A 14 -12.81 14.17 22.12
N VAL A 15 -13.31 15.10 21.30
CA VAL A 15 -13.57 14.85 19.88
C VAL A 15 -12.21 14.50 19.28
N SER A 16 -11.90 13.21 19.26
CA SER A 16 -10.84 12.71 18.43
C SER A 16 -11.40 12.79 17.02
N ALA A 17 -10.96 13.80 16.27
CA ALA A 17 -11.08 13.80 14.83
C ALA A 17 -10.50 12.47 14.35
N ALA A 18 -11.36 11.54 13.97
CA ALA A 18 -10.96 10.35 13.24
C ALA A 18 -10.57 10.81 11.83
N THR A 19 -9.37 11.37 11.72
CA THR A 19 -8.69 11.45 10.43
C THR A 19 -8.57 10.01 9.95
N LEU A 20 -9.26 9.68 8.86
CA LEU A 20 -8.95 8.49 8.08
C LEU A 20 -7.59 8.72 7.41
N GLU A 21 -6.53 8.77 8.23
CA GLU A 21 -5.19 8.52 7.74
C GLU A 21 -5.20 7.07 7.31
N GLN A 22 -5.32 6.83 6.01
CA GLN A 22 -4.87 5.55 5.47
C GLN A 22 -3.39 5.46 5.87
N PRO A 23 -3.02 4.55 6.79
CA PRO A 23 -1.65 4.47 7.25
C PRO A 23 -0.81 4.18 6.02
N GLY A 24 0.02 5.15 5.63
CA GLY A 24 1.02 4.90 4.60
C GLY A 24 1.81 3.66 5.00
N PRO A 25 2.29 2.84 4.04
CA PRO A 25 3.10 1.68 4.37
C PRO A 25 4.22 2.13 5.29
N LYS A 26 4.33 1.49 6.46
CA LYS A 26 5.37 1.86 7.42
C LYS A 26 6.71 1.88 6.71
N LEU A 27 7.48 2.94 6.90
CA LEU A 27 8.83 3.06 6.36
C LEU A 27 9.58 1.79 6.76
N VAL A 28 10.01 1.04 5.75
CA VAL A 28 10.64 -0.26 5.92
C VAL A 28 12.01 0.00 6.56
N ASP A 29 12.12 -0.16 7.87
CA ASP A 29 13.42 -0.15 8.53
C ASP A 29 14.20 -1.41 8.11
N GLU A 30 15.53 -1.37 8.24
CA GLU A 30 16.41 -2.46 7.79
C GLU A 30 16.06 -3.83 8.42
N ALA A 31 15.47 -3.84 9.63
CA ALA A 31 15.01 -5.04 10.31
C ALA A 31 13.58 -5.46 9.90
N SER A 32 12.77 -4.53 9.38
CA SER A 32 11.47 -4.81 8.76
C SER A 32 11.57 -5.14 7.26
N ARG A 33 12.76 -5.03 6.66
CA ARG A 33 13.01 -5.53 5.31
C ARG A 33 12.74 -7.02 5.32
N TRP A 34 11.86 -7.49 4.44
CA TRP A 34 11.60 -8.91 4.27
C TRP A 34 12.93 -9.62 4.00
N SER A 35 13.45 -10.32 5.01
CA SER A 35 14.71 -11.06 4.96
C SER A 35 14.50 -12.45 4.35
N GLN A 36 13.25 -12.91 4.33
CA GLN A 36 12.83 -14.19 3.78
C GLN A 36 11.41 -14.12 3.24
N CYS A 37 11.23 -14.61 2.01
CA CYS A 37 9.90 -14.91 1.49
C CYS A 37 9.36 -16.15 2.24
N LYS A 38 8.14 -16.06 2.79
CA LYS A 38 7.43 -17.25 3.26
C LYS A 38 7.03 -18.07 2.03
N ALA A 39 7.24 -19.38 2.07
CA ALA A 39 6.74 -20.26 1.02
C ALA A 39 5.21 -20.13 0.96
N GLN A 40 4.70 -19.67 -0.17
CA GLN A 40 3.27 -19.63 -0.48
C GLN A 40 3.04 -20.52 -1.70
N ASN A 41 1.90 -21.21 -1.73
CA ASN A 41 1.47 -22.03 -2.86
C ASN A 41 0.76 -21.17 -3.93
N GLU A 42 1.25 -19.96 -4.16
CA GLU A 42 0.64 -19.00 -5.08
C GLU A 42 1.50 -18.90 -6.35
N SER A 43 0.85 -18.91 -7.50
CA SER A 43 1.47 -18.66 -8.79
C SER A 43 1.19 -17.24 -9.25
N ILE A 44 2.06 -16.70 -10.11
CA ILE A 44 1.79 -15.42 -10.78
C ILE A 44 0.47 -15.44 -11.56
N TYR A 45 0.05 -16.63 -12.00
CA TYR A 45 -1.17 -16.83 -12.77
C TYR A 45 -2.46 -16.84 -11.93
N ASP A 46 -2.36 -16.67 -10.61
CA ASP A 46 -3.53 -16.63 -9.72
C ASP A 46 -3.95 -15.17 -9.41
N PHE A 47 -3.23 -14.19 -9.95
CA PHE A 47 -3.50 -12.76 -9.75
C PHE A 47 -4.28 -12.15 -10.91
N GLN A 48 -5.18 -11.23 -10.55
CA GLN A 48 -5.77 -10.27 -11.47
C GLN A 48 -5.08 -8.92 -11.32
N VAL A 49 -4.84 -8.26 -12.43
CA VAL A 49 -4.18 -6.96 -12.48
C VAL A 49 -5.05 -5.94 -13.19
N GLU A 50 -5.00 -4.70 -12.73
CA GLU A 50 -5.63 -3.57 -13.40
C GLU A 50 -4.79 -3.15 -14.61
N THR A 51 -5.46 -2.94 -15.73
CA THR A 51 -4.87 -2.46 -16.99
C THR A 51 -4.86 -0.93 -17.04
N LEU A 52 -4.16 -0.36 -18.01
CA LEU A 52 -4.11 1.10 -18.20
C LEU A 52 -5.49 1.72 -18.50
N ASP A 53 -6.44 0.94 -19.01
CA ASP A 53 -7.83 1.36 -19.27
C ASP A 53 -8.75 1.23 -18.03
N GLY A 54 -8.18 0.87 -16.87
CA GLY A 54 -8.92 0.69 -15.62
C GLY A 54 -9.75 -0.60 -15.54
N GLN A 55 -9.55 -1.53 -16.47
CA GLN A 55 -10.20 -2.85 -16.45
C GLN A 55 -9.30 -3.89 -15.80
N PHE A 56 -9.88 -4.87 -15.12
CA PHE A 56 -9.13 -6.00 -14.56
C PHE A 56 -8.95 -7.11 -15.59
N THR A 57 -7.75 -7.70 -15.65
CA THR A 57 -7.42 -8.87 -16.47
C THR A 57 -6.77 -9.94 -15.61
N ASP A 58 -7.07 -11.21 -15.93
CA ASP A 58 -6.53 -12.36 -15.24
C ASP A 58 -5.23 -12.82 -15.91
N LEU A 59 -4.16 -12.95 -15.12
CA LEU A 59 -2.88 -13.45 -15.63
C LEU A 59 -2.94 -14.95 -15.99
N SER A 60 -3.95 -15.69 -15.54
CA SER A 60 -4.17 -17.09 -15.85
C SER A 60 -4.25 -17.39 -17.35
N GLN A 61 -4.64 -16.39 -18.16
CA GLN A 61 -4.68 -16.50 -19.63
C GLN A 61 -3.30 -16.75 -20.26
N PHE A 62 -2.20 -16.45 -19.54
CA PHE A 62 -0.83 -16.67 -20.01
C PHE A 62 -0.22 -18.00 -19.53
N LYS A 63 -0.99 -18.86 -18.85
CA LYS A 63 -0.50 -20.19 -18.41
C LYS A 63 0.03 -20.99 -19.61
N GLY A 64 1.21 -21.58 -19.43
CA GLY A 64 1.88 -22.40 -20.46
C GLY A 64 2.74 -21.60 -21.45
N GLN A 65 2.82 -20.28 -21.30
CA GLN A 65 3.68 -19.41 -22.10
C GLN A 65 4.87 -18.90 -21.26
N VAL A 66 5.97 -18.53 -21.93
CA VAL A 66 7.09 -17.86 -21.26
C VAL A 66 6.71 -16.39 -21.07
N LEU A 67 6.69 -15.92 -19.81
CA LEU A 67 6.29 -14.55 -19.46
C LEU A 67 7.48 -13.73 -18.95
N LEU A 68 7.65 -12.52 -19.50
CA LEU A 68 8.60 -11.52 -19.03
C LEU A 68 7.83 -10.35 -18.38
N VAL A 69 8.07 -10.11 -17.10
CA VAL A 69 7.41 -9.04 -16.32
C VAL A 69 8.42 -7.93 -16.05
N ILE A 70 8.09 -6.71 -16.47
CA ILE A 70 8.97 -5.53 -16.35
C ILE A 70 8.24 -4.44 -15.58
N ASN A 71 8.88 -3.90 -14.54
CA ASN A 71 8.45 -2.66 -13.93
C ASN A 71 8.93 -1.48 -14.78
N VAL A 72 8.00 -0.70 -15.32
CA VAL A 72 8.27 0.47 -16.16
C VAL A 72 7.90 1.77 -15.43
N ALA A 73 8.65 2.83 -15.68
CA ALA A 73 8.38 4.17 -15.14
C ALA A 73 8.43 5.20 -16.27
N THR A 74 7.46 6.13 -16.28
CA THR A 74 7.31 7.16 -17.32
C THR A 74 8.40 8.24 -17.27
N PHE A 75 9.04 8.43 -16.11
CA PHE A 75 10.10 9.41 -15.88
C PHE A 75 11.33 8.74 -15.25
N CYS A 76 12.04 7.93 -16.05
CA CYS A 76 13.31 7.34 -15.66
C CYS A 76 14.37 7.67 -16.73
N GLY A 77 15.57 8.09 -16.33
CA GLY A 77 16.65 8.44 -17.27
C GLY A 77 17.16 7.26 -18.13
N LEU A 78 16.70 6.03 -17.86
CA LEU A 78 17.05 4.82 -18.59
C LEU A 78 16.26 4.64 -19.90
N SER A 79 15.12 5.30 -20.08
CA SER A 79 14.33 5.20 -21.33
C SER A 79 14.94 5.96 -22.51
N LEU A 80 15.93 6.84 -22.26
CA LEU A 80 16.69 7.57 -23.28
C LEU A 80 17.92 6.82 -23.81
N SER A 81 18.17 5.59 -23.38
CA SER A 81 19.38 4.83 -23.74
C SER A 81 19.30 4.05 -25.07
N SER A 82 18.19 4.15 -25.83
CA SER A 82 18.05 3.54 -27.18
C SER A 82 17.91 4.56 -28.32
N LEU A 83 18.34 5.82 -28.11
CA LEU A 83 18.44 6.83 -29.17
C LEU A 83 19.88 7.34 -29.39
N ALA A 84 20.89 6.54 -29.08
CA ALA A 84 22.27 6.79 -29.45
C ALA A 84 22.84 5.62 -30.25
#